data_AF-A0A350YCH9-F1
#
_entry.id   AF-A0A350YCH9-F1
#
_cell.length_a   1.000
_cell.length_b   1.000
_cell.length_c   1.000
_cell.angle_alpha   90.00
_cell.angle_beta   90.00
_cell.angle_gamma   90.00
#
_symmetry.space_group_name_H-M   'P 1'
#
loop_
_entity.id
_entity.type
_entity.pdbx_description
1 polymer ?
#
loop_
_entity_poly.entity_id
_entity_poly.type
_entity_poly.pdbx_seq_one_letter_code
_entity_poly.pdbx_strand_id
1 'polypeptide(L)' 'MAIKNRSFFPYVDFFPTEKFKLIGECADKKVLLIGKAKAYGDPIVAICQTDEPSQEELSACDLYELMKFSPNRIKLTEAT' A
#
# COMPACT_ATOMS: atom_id res chain seq x y z
N MET A 1 6.01 -12.03 0.49
CA MET A 1 5.98 -10.71 -0.15
C MET A 1 7.17 -9.89 0.30
N ALA A 2 7.94 -9.37 -0.66
CA ALA A 2 8.99 -8.38 -0.39
C ALA A 2 8.52 -7.00 -0.87
N ILE A 3 9.05 -5.93 -0.26
CA ILE A 3 8.81 -4.55 -0.71
C ILE A 3 10.06 -4.06 -1.41
N LYS A 4 9.99 -3.91 -2.73
CA LYS A 4 11.14 -3.65 -3.61
C LYS A 4 11.84 -2.34 -3.28
N ASN A 5 11.07 -1.30 -3.01
CA ASN A 5 11.55 0.06 -2.76
C ASN A 5 11.61 0.42 -1.27
N ARG A 6 11.68 -0.58 -0.38
CA ARG A 6 11.70 -0.37 1.08
C ARG A 6 12.76 0.62 1.54
N SER A 7 13.93 0.61 0.91
CA SER A 7 15.04 1.52 1.22
C SER A 7 14.75 2.99 0.98
N PHE A 8 13.76 3.33 0.13
CA PHE A 8 13.33 4.72 -0.10
C PHE A 8 12.39 5.25 0.98
N PHE A 9 11.96 4.39 1.92
CA PHE A 9 11.05 4.72 3.00
C PHE A 9 11.69 4.49 4.38
N PRO A 10 12.83 5.13 4.72
CA PRO A 10 13.50 4.94 6.00
C PRO A 10 12.68 5.43 7.21
N TYR A 11 11.71 6.31 6.94
CA TYR A 11 10.81 6.92 7.92
C TYR A 11 9.52 6.12 8.12
N VAL A 12 9.40 4.91 7.58
CA VAL A 12 8.19 4.09 7.63
C VAL A 12 8.38 2.88 8.54
N ASP A 13 7.41 2.64 9.40
CA ASP A 13 7.24 1.37 10.10
C ASP A 13 6.39 0.44 9.23
N PHE A 14 7.08 -0.42 8.48
CA PHE A 14 6.44 -1.45 7.67
C PHE A 14 5.87 -2.55 8.56
N PHE A 15 4.65 -2.97 8.26
CA PHE A 15 4.02 -4.08 8.94
C PHE A 15 4.63 -5.41 8.50
N PRO A 16 4.57 -6.44 9.35
CA PRO A 16 4.71 -7.82 8.91
C PRO A 16 3.67 -8.14 7.83
N THR A 17 4.02 -9.01 6.88
CA THR A 17 3.17 -9.31 5.70
C THR A 17 1.79 -9.85 6.10
N GLU A 18 1.73 -10.67 7.15
CA GLU A 18 0.50 -11.21 7.73
C GLU A 18 -0.44 -10.15 8.33
N LYS A 19 0.06 -8.91 8.51
CA LYS A 19 -0.73 -7.77 8.99
C LYS A 19 -1.10 -6.78 7.88
N PHE A 20 -0.77 -7.07 6.63
CA PHE A 20 -1.23 -6.25 5.51
C PHE A 20 -2.76 -6.30 5.41
N LYS A 21 -3.37 -5.15 5.14
CA LYS A 21 -4.84 -5.03 5.08
C LYS A 21 -5.26 -4.52 3.71
N LEU A 22 -6.24 -5.16 3.10
CA LEU A 22 -6.92 -4.59 1.93
C LEU A 22 -7.73 -3.38 2.37
N ILE A 23 -7.47 -2.22 1.77
CA ILE A 23 -8.15 -0.97 2.11
C ILE A 23 -8.89 -0.35 0.92
N GLY A 24 -8.83 -0.98 -0.24
CA GLY A 24 -9.50 -0.47 -1.43
C GLY A 24 -8.97 -1.03 -2.74
N GLU A 25 -9.32 -0.34 -3.82
CA GLU A 25 -9.00 -0.71 -5.19
C GLU A 25 -8.64 0.53 -6.04
N CYS A 26 -7.75 0.35 -7.00
CA CYS A 26 -7.34 1.35 -7.99
C CYS A 26 -7.21 0.68 -9.36
N ALA A 27 -8.07 1.02 -10.32
CA ALA A 27 -8.13 0.38 -11.65
C ALA A 27 -8.17 -1.16 -11.56
N ASP A 28 -9.13 -1.69 -10.81
CA ASP A 28 -9.34 -3.12 -10.57
C ASP A 28 -8.18 -3.85 -9.86
N LYS A 29 -7.18 -3.10 -9.39
CA LYS A 29 -6.06 -3.61 -8.61
C LYS A 29 -6.27 -3.33 -7.13
N LYS A 30 -5.97 -4.32 -6.29
CA LYS A 30 -6.11 -4.23 -4.84
C LYS A 30 -5.09 -3.25 -4.24
N VAL A 31 -5.54 -2.40 -3.33
CA VAL A 31 -4.69 -1.47 -2.57
C VAL A 31 -4.55 -2.01 -1.15
N LEU A 32 -3.31 -2.34 -0.77
CA LEU A 32 -2.97 -2.87 0.55
C LEU A 32 -2.34 -1.78 1.41
N LEU A 33 -2.78 -1.66 2.65
CA LEU A 33 -2.06 -0.95 3.70
C LEU A 33 -0.91 -1.84 4.21
N ILE A 34 0.31 -1.35 4.07
CA ILE A 34 1.54 -2.13 4.33
C ILE A 34 2.45 -1.49 5.39
N GLY A 35 2.12 -0.29 5.86
CA GLY A 35 2.87 0.38 6.91
C GLY A 35 2.33 1.77 7.20
N LYS A 36 3.02 2.47 8.11
CA LYS A 36 2.73 3.86 8.45
C LYS A 36 4.01 4.67 8.59
N ALA A 37 3.97 5.95 8.21
CA ALA A 37 5.05 6.88 8.50
C ALA A 37 5.20 7.10 10.01
N LYS A 38 6.44 7.12 10.52
CA LYS A 38 6.76 7.26 11.95
C LYS A 38 6.29 8.56 12.58
N ALA A 39 6.23 9.64 11.79
CA ALA A 39 5.92 10.98 12.31
C ALA A 39 4.43 11.14 12.63
N TYR A 40 3.57 11.11 11.61
CA TYR A 40 2.14 11.39 11.75
C TYR A 40 1.24 10.16 11.53
N GLY A 41 1.84 8.99 11.29
CA GLY A 41 1.09 7.77 11.05
C GLY A 41 0.49 7.68 9.64
N ASP A 42 0.98 8.49 8.70
CA ASP A 42 0.48 8.53 7.33
C ASP A 42 0.51 7.14 6.68
N PRO A 43 -0.59 6.72 6.03
CA PRO A 43 -0.72 5.37 5.50
C PRO A 43 0.19 5.16 4.29
N ILE A 44 1.02 4.11 4.39
CA ILE A 44 1.85 3.64 3.28
C ILE A 44 1.21 2.40 2.70
N VAL A 45 1.01 2.43 1.38
CA VAL A 45 0.21 1.45 0.65
C VAL A 45 1.00 0.83 -0.50
N ALA A 46 0.54 -0.31 -0.98
CA ALA A 46 1.00 -0.91 -2.22
C ALA A 46 -0.19 -1.32 -3.08
N ILE A 47 -0.01 -1.28 -4.40
CA ILE A 47 -0.97 -1.84 -5.35
C ILE A 47 -0.52 -3.25 -5.70
N CYS A 48 -1.38 -4.23 -5.43
CA CYS A 48 -1.18 -5.61 -5.91
C CYS A 48 -1.63 -5.72 -7.36
N GLN A 49 -0.74 -6.19 -8.22
CA GLN A 49 -1.05 -6.45 -9.62
C GLN A 49 -1.65 -7.83 -9.85
N THR A 50 -1.52 -8.74 -8.88
CA THR A 50 -1.99 -10.12 -8.99
C THR A 50 -3.10 -10.44 -7.98
N ASP A 51 -3.86 -11.49 -8.29
CA ASP A 51 -4.86 -12.05 -7.37
C ASP A 51 -4.25 -12.81 -6.20
N GLU A 52 -2.97 -13.20 -6.32
CA GLU A 52 -2.16 -13.83 -5.27
C GLU A 52 -1.06 -12.88 -4.78
N PRO A 53 -1.38 -11.94 -3.87
CA PRO A 53 -0.42 -11.00 -3.31
C PRO A 53 0.84 -11.68 -2.77
N SER A 54 0.69 -12.85 -2.15
CA SER A 54 1.77 -13.56 -1.44
C SER A 54 3.03 -13.81 -2.30
N GLN A 55 2.87 -13.92 -3.62
CA GLN A 55 3.90 -14.20 -4.61
C GLN A 55 4.46 -12.94 -5.31
N GLU A 56 3.93 -11.76 -5.00
CA GLU A 56 4.30 -10.50 -5.66
C GLU A 56 5.38 -9.73 -4.89
N GLU A 57 6.28 -9.07 -5.63
CA GLU A 57 7.11 -7.97 -5.10
C GLU A 57 6.32 -6.66 -5.14
N LEU A 58 6.04 -6.09 -3.97
CA LEU A 58 5.27 -4.86 -3.84
C LEU A 58 6.13 -3.61 -4.01
N SER A 59 5.51 -2.55 -4.51
CA SER A 59 6.04 -1.19 -4.47
C SER A 59 5.23 -0.34 -3.50
N ALA A 60 5.90 0.17 -2.46
CA ALA A 60 5.32 1.08 -1.50
C ALA A 60 5.13 2.48 -2.10
N CYS A 61 4.05 3.15 -1.71
CA CYS A 61 3.75 4.53 -2.03
C CYS A 61 2.95 5.17 -0.89
N ASP A 62 3.02 6.49 -0.79
CA ASP A 62 2.14 7.24 0.12
C ASP A 62 0.72 7.24 -0.45
N LEU A 63 -0.29 6.95 0.39
CA LEU A 63 -1.68 6.91 -0.06
C LEU A 63 -2.15 8.26 -0.58
N TYR A 64 -1.78 9.36 0.04
CA TYR A 64 -2.20 10.69 -0.38
C TYR A 64 -1.56 11.08 -1.71
N GLU A 65 -0.29 10.75 -1.91
CA GLU A 65 0.35 10.92 -3.22
C GLU A 65 -0.32 10.07 -4.28
N LEU A 66 -0.64 8.81 -3.95
CA LEU A 66 -1.36 7.93 -4.86
C LEU A 66 -2.72 8.51 -5.22
N MET A 67 -3.49 9.01 -4.25
CA MET A 67 -4.79 9.67 -4.48
C MET A 67 -4.66 10.94 -5.31
N LYS A 68 -3.58 11.70 -5.13
CA LYS A 68 -3.35 12.98 -5.81
C LYS A 68 -2.91 12.81 -7.28
N PHE A 69 -2.06 11.82 -7.56
CA PHE A 69 -1.42 11.67 -8.86
C PHE A 69 -1.96 10.50 -9.69
N SER A 70 -2.76 9.60 -9.11
CA SER A 70 -3.38 8.52 -9.87
C SER A 70 -4.42 9.08 -10.85
N PRO A 71 -4.33 8.74 -12.15
CA PRO A 71 -5.39 9.06 -13.11
C PRO A 71 -6.68 8.26 -12.84
N ASN A 72 -6.57 7.18 -12.07
CA ASN A 72 -7.69 6.31 -11.71
C ASN A 72 -8.21 6.66 -10.33
N ARG A 73 -9.53 6.72 -10.20
CA ARG A 73 -10.20 6.95 -8.91
C ARG A 73 -9.91 5.79 -7.97
N ILE A 74 -9.32 6.10 -6.82
CA ILE A 74 -9.10 5.15 -5.74
C ILE A 74 -10.41 4.98 -4.98
N LYS A 75 -10.88 3.75 -4.89
CA LYS A 75 -12.06 3.38 -4.09
C LYS A 75 -11.55 2.80 -2.78
N LEU A 76 -11.64 3.57 -1.69
CA LEU A 76 -11.33 3.05 -0.36
C LEU A 76 -12.56 2.32 0.19
N THR A 77 -12.34 1.17 0.80
CA THR A 77 -13.35 0.40 1.52
C THR A 77 -13.20 0.69 3.01
N GLU A 78 -14.30 0.82 3.74
CA GLU A 78 -14.23 0.89 5.21
C GLU A 78 -13.50 -0.35 5.73
N ALA A 79 -12.49 -0.13 6.57
CA ALA A 79 -11.80 -1.22 7.24
C ALA A 79 -12.78 -1.86 8.24
N THR A 80 -13.20 -3.09 7.96
CA THR A 80 -14.00 -3.90 8.89
C THR A 80 -13.14 -4.42 10.05
#